data_AF-A0AA35RP01-F1
#
_entry.id   AF-A0AA35RP01-F1
#
_cell.length_a   1.000
_cell.length_b   1.000
_cell.length_c   1.000
_cell.angle_alpha   90.00
_cell.angle_beta   90.00
_cell.angle_gamma   90.00
#
_symmetry.space_group_name_H-M   'P 1'
#
loop_
_entity.id
_entity.type
_entity.pdbx_description
1 polymer ?
#
loop_
_entity_poly.entity_id
_entity_poly.type
_entity_poly.pdbx_seq_one_letter_code
_entity_poly.pdbx_strand_id
1 'polypeptide(L)'
;MTTQSNTGALDATTLAGYQEAFEAQPAHQLMQNVVTQHDVNDVALNRNIVAEATHTFSTTLDEWGVTNQARSGRCWMFAGLNLFRSETRNLLKVKEFEFSQSYVMFWDKMERANYILEAVIETADRPIDDRVVAWLLHQPLGDGGQWDMFVSLVKKHGGSPQDRHA
;
A
#
# COMPACT_ATOMS: atom_id res chain seq x y z
N MET A 1 -25.29 -10.19 -48.71
CA MET A 1 -24.70 -10.46 -47.38
C MET A 1 -23.74 -9.34 -47.06
N THR A 2 -24.22 -8.28 -46.42
CA THR A 2 -23.40 -7.14 -46.00
C THR A 2 -22.85 -7.45 -44.61
N THR A 3 -21.58 -7.82 -44.57
CA THR A 3 -20.79 -7.92 -43.34
C THR A 3 -20.67 -6.54 -42.72
N GLN A 4 -21.42 -6.28 -41.64
CA GLN A 4 -21.18 -5.11 -40.79
C GLN A 4 -19.76 -5.23 -40.22
N SER A 5 -18.89 -4.30 -40.61
CA SER A 5 -17.56 -4.17 -40.02
C SER A 5 -17.71 -3.66 -38.59
N ASN A 6 -17.53 -4.53 -37.60
CA ASN A 6 -17.49 -4.14 -36.20
C ASN A 6 -16.16 -3.39 -35.97
N THR A 7 -16.20 -2.06 -36.01
CA THR A 7 -15.02 -1.18 -35.87
C THR A 7 -14.46 -1.14 -34.44
N GLY A 8 -15.10 -1.84 -33.49
CA GLY A 8 -14.79 -1.76 -32.06
C GLY A 8 -15.14 -0.40 -31.43
N ALA A 9 -15.70 0.53 -32.21
CA ALA A 9 -16.15 1.82 -31.75
C ALA A 9 -17.58 1.73 -31.21
N LEU A 10 -17.87 2.49 -30.17
CA LEU A 10 -19.19 2.55 -29.56
C LEU A 10 -20.08 3.46 -30.41
N ASP A 11 -21.09 2.88 -31.08
CA ASP A 11 -22.02 3.63 -31.94
C ASP A 11 -23.22 4.21 -31.17
N ALA A 12 -23.90 5.18 -31.78
CA ALA A 12 -24.99 5.91 -31.15
C ALA A 12 -26.21 5.00 -30.84
N THR A 13 -26.44 3.98 -31.67
CA THR A 13 -27.55 3.04 -31.48
C THR A 13 -27.29 2.15 -30.26
N THR A 14 -26.07 1.67 -30.11
CA THR A 14 -25.62 0.87 -28.97
C THR A 14 -25.65 1.69 -27.69
N LEU A 15 -25.19 2.96 -27.73
CA LEU A 15 -25.25 3.87 -26.58
C LEU A 15 -26.69 4.14 -26.14
N ALA A 16 -27.61 4.39 -27.09
CA ALA A 16 -29.01 4.59 -26.78
C ALA A 16 -29.64 3.35 -26.12
N GLY A 17 -29.28 2.15 -26.61
CA GLY A 17 -29.72 0.89 -25.99
C GLY A 17 -29.23 0.73 -24.55
N TYR A 18 -28.00 1.16 -24.23
CA TYR A 18 -27.51 1.16 -22.84
C TYR A 18 -28.22 2.16 -21.95
N GLN A 19 -28.55 3.35 -22.47
CA GLN A 19 -29.32 4.36 -21.73
C GLN A 19 -30.72 3.85 -21.43
N GLU A 20 -31.40 3.27 -22.41
CA GLU A 20 -32.74 2.70 -22.22
C GLU A 20 -32.72 1.56 -21.19
N ALA A 21 -31.75 0.64 -21.29
CA ALA A 21 -31.60 -0.45 -20.33
C ALA A 21 -31.28 0.04 -18.90
N PHE A 22 -30.55 1.16 -18.78
CA PHE A 22 -30.26 1.79 -17.50
C PHE A 22 -31.51 2.42 -16.90
N GLU A 23 -32.23 3.24 -17.68
CA GLU A 23 -33.44 3.96 -17.27
C GLU A 23 -34.61 3.03 -16.96
N ALA A 24 -34.64 1.84 -17.58
CA ALA A 24 -35.66 0.82 -17.32
C ALA A 24 -35.66 0.30 -15.87
N GLN A 25 -34.58 0.51 -15.09
CA GLN A 25 -34.51 0.06 -13.69
C GLN A 25 -34.53 1.26 -12.73
N PRO A 26 -35.60 1.45 -11.93
CA PRO A 26 -35.70 2.57 -10.98
C PRO A 26 -34.57 2.60 -9.95
N ALA A 27 -34.04 1.43 -9.58
CA ALA A 27 -32.91 1.30 -8.67
C ALA A 27 -31.64 1.97 -9.22
N HIS A 28 -31.44 1.98 -10.54
CA HIS A 28 -30.30 2.63 -11.16
C HIS A 28 -30.37 4.16 -11.07
N GLN A 29 -31.55 4.75 -11.25
CA GLN A 29 -31.75 6.20 -11.09
C GLN A 29 -31.53 6.62 -9.63
N LEU A 30 -32.05 5.82 -8.68
CA LEU A 30 -31.77 6.03 -7.26
C LEU A 30 -30.26 5.98 -6.99
N MET A 31 -29.58 4.95 -7.48
CA MET A 31 -28.13 4.79 -7.29
C MET A 31 -27.35 5.95 -7.92
N GLN A 32 -27.72 6.38 -9.14
CA GLN A 32 -27.10 7.51 -9.83
C GLN A 32 -27.15 8.78 -9.00
N ASN A 33 -28.31 9.11 -8.42
CA ASN A 33 -28.46 10.30 -7.58
C ASN A 33 -27.56 10.26 -6.34
N VAL A 34 -27.33 9.07 -5.78
CA VAL A 34 -26.55 8.89 -4.57
C VAL A 34 -25.04 8.89 -4.88
N VAL A 35 -24.58 8.10 -5.86
CA VAL A 35 -23.14 7.98 -6.18
C VAL A 35 -22.55 9.23 -6.82
N THR A 36 -23.37 10.13 -7.35
CA THR A 36 -22.92 11.43 -7.88
C THR A 36 -22.73 12.49 -6.81
N GLN A 37 -23.18 12.24 -5.58
CA GLN A 37 -23.11 13.18 -4.45
C GLN A 37 -22.26 12.67 -3.28
N HIS A 38 -22.00 11.36 -3.22
CA HIS A 38 -21.31 10.69 -2.11
C HIS A 38 -20.19 9.78 -2.61
N ASP A 39 -19.22 9.47 -1.74
CA ASP A 39 -18.18 8.49 -2.04
C ASP A 39 -18.81 7.10 -2.23
N VAL A 40 -18.40 6.40 -3.28
CA VAL A 40 -18.97 5.10 -3.63
C VAL A 40 -18.77 4.05 -2.52
N ASN A 41 -17.71 4.14 -1.72
CA ASN A 41 -17.45 3.21 -0.63
C ASN A 41 -18.43 3.41 0.52
N ASP A 42 -18.81 4.66 0.81
CA ASP A 42 -19.81 4.97 1.83
C ASP A 42 -21.20 4.43 1.42
N VAL A 43 -21.51 4.54 0.13
CA VAL A 43 -22.77 4.05 -0.46
C VAL A 43 -22.81 2.52 -0.49
N ALA A 44 -21.69 1.89 -0.82
CA ALA A 44 -21.58 0.43 -0.92
C ALA A 44 -21.43 -0.28 0.44
N LEU A 45 -21.32 0.47 1.55
CA LEU A 45 -21.10 -0.08 2.88
C LEU A 45 -22.29 -0.97 3.31
N ASN A 46 -22.03 -2.26 3.48
CA ASN A 46 -23.03 -3.20 3.98
C ASN A 46 -23.10 -3.18 5.51
N ARG A 47 -24.20 -2.64 6.05
CA ARG A 47 -24.41 -2.52 7.50
C ARG A 47 -24.53 -3.84 8.24
N ASN A 48 -24.98 -4.92 7.60
CA ASN A 48 -25.05 -6.23 8.24
C ASN A 48 -23.65 -6.78 8.52
N ILE A 49 -22.73 -6.66 7.55
CA ILE A 49 -21.33 -7.08 7.73
C ILE A 49 -20.66 -6.27 8.85
N VAL A 50 -20.92 -4.96 8.89
CA VAL A 50 -20.40 -4.09 9.96
C VAL A 50 -20.93 -4.49 11.33
N ALA A 51 -22.21 -4.87 11.43
CA ALA A 51 -22.82 -5.29 12.69
C ALA A 51 -22.34 -6.67 13.17
N GLU A 52 -22.00 -7.57 12.25
CA GLU A 52 -21.51 -8.91 12.57
C GLU A 52 -20.00 -8.96 12.88
N ALA A 53 -19.23 -7.96 12.43
CA ALA A 53 -17.80 -7.86 12.68
C ALA A 53 -17.48 -7.67 14.17
N THR A 54 -17.14 -8.76 14.85
CA THR A 54 -16.80 -8.76 16.27
C THR A 54 -15.30 -8.57 16.49
N HIS A 55 -14.92 -7.62 17.35
CA HIS A 55 -13.53 -7.33 17.73
C HIS A 55 -13.17 -7.88 19.12
N THR A 56 -13.68 -9.07 19.43
CA THR A 56 -13.42 -9.78 20.70
C THR A 56 -12.62 -11.04 20.39
N PHE A 57 -11.44 -11.17 21.01
CA PHE A 57 -10.53 -12.29 20.77
C PHE A 57 -10.23 -13.01 22.09
N SER A 58 -10.13 -14.34 22.06
CA SER A 58 -9.79 -15.17 23.23
C SER A 58 -8.36 -14.94 23.73
N THR A 59 -7.48 -14.46 22.86
CA THR A 59 -6.09 -14.11 23.18
C THR A 59 -5.76 -12.82 22.47
N THR A 60 -5.31 -11.83 23.23
CA THR A 60 -4.89 -10.51 22.72
C THR A 60 -3.46 -10.28 23.18
N LEU A 61 -2.59 -9.86 22.26
CA LEU A 61 -1.19 -9.56 22.56
C LEU A 61 -0.98 -8.07 22.85
N ASP A 62 -1.82 -7.20 22.29
CA ASP A 62 -1.56 -5.77 22.16
C ASP A 62 -2.04 -4.95 23.36
N GLU A 63 -1.22 -4.83 24.40
CA GLU A 63 -1.46 -3.92 25.53
C GLU A 63 -0.72 -2.56 25.40
N TRP A 64 -0.36 -2.16 24.18
CA TRP A 64 0.53 -1.02 23.90
C TRP A 64 -0.05 -0.03 22.89
N GLY A 65 0.52 1.17 22.83
CA GLY A 65 0.11 2.23 21.91
C GLY A 65 0.27 1.86 20.42
N VAL A 66 -0.62 2.38 19.58
CA VAL A 66 -0.54 2.27 18.11
C VAL A 66 0.56 3.17 17.55
N THR A 67 1.20 2.74 16.47
CA THR A 67 2.19 3.53 15.73
C THR A 67 1.56 4.12 14.46
N ASN A 68 2.10 5.24 13.96
CA ASN A 68 1.56 5.94 12.79
C ASN A 68 2.66 6.26 11.77
N GLN A 69 2.59 5.63 10.59
CA GLN A 69 3.53 5.89 9.50
C GLN A 69 3.30 7.23 8.78
N ALA A 70 2.18 7.91 9.05
CA ALA A 70 1.74 9.14 8.41
C ALA A 70 1.77 9.00 6.87
N ARG A 71 2.16 10.06 6.16
CA ARG A 71 2.21 10.09 4.69
C ARG A 71 3.52 9.48 4.16
N SER A 72 3.78 8.21 4.46
CA SER A 72 4.96 7.48 3.97
C SER A 72 4.63 6.03 3.63
N GLY A 73 5.45 5.39 2.78
CA GLY A 73 5.26 3.99 2.36
C GLY A 73 5.94 2.96 3.27
N ARG A 74 6.07 3.24 4.57
CA ARG A 74 6.91 2.47 5.51
C ARG A 74 6.21 1.33 6.24
N CYS A 75 5.02 0.90 5.79
CA CYS A 75 4.20 -0.11 6.47
C CYS A 75 4.97 -1.41 6.81
N TRP A 76 5.79 -1.89 5.88
CA TRP A 76 6.63 -3.08 6.04
C TRP A 76 7.59 -2.99 7.23
N MET A 77 8.17 -1.81 7.44
CA MET A 77 9.10 -1.52 8.52
C MET A 77 8.37 -1.31 9.84
N PHE A 78 7.24 -0.61 9.83
CA PHE A 78 6.38 -0.46 11.01
C PHE A 78 5.90 -1.82 11.50
N ALA A 79 5.45 -2.70 10.61
CA ALA A 79 5.05 -4.06 10.95
C ALA A 79 6.21 -4.88 11.56
N GLY A 80 7.39 -4.86 10.93
CA GLY A 80 8.57 -5.58 11.44
C GLY A 80 9.02 -5.08 12.81
N LEU A 81 9.04 -3.76 13.03
CA LEU A 81 9.41 -3.16 14.32
C LEU A 81 8.31 -3.34 15.38
N ASN A 82 7.04 -3.33 15.00
CA ASN A 82 5.93 -3.66 15.89
C ASN A 82 5.98 -5.13 16.36
N LEU A 83 6.48 -6.05 15.55
CA LEU A 83 6.74 -7.42 15.98
C LEU A 83 7.82 -7.47 17.06
N PHE A 84 8.96 -6.80 16.85
CA PHE A 84 10.08 -6.83 17.79
C PHE A 84 9.83 -6.04 19.08
N ARG A 85 9.01 -4.98 19.04
CA ARG A 85 8.77 -4.15 20.23
C ARG A 85 8.01 -4.91 21.33
N SER A 86 7.16 -5.88 20.96
CA SER A 86 6.40 -6.70 21.91
C SER A 86 7.33 -7.35 22.94
N GLU A 87 8.29 -8.14 22.46
CA GLU A 87 9.27 -8.81 23.31
C GLU A 87 10.24 -7.83 23.98
N THR A 88 10.66 -6.78 23.25
CA THR A 88 11.59 -5.78 23.79
C THR A 88 11.01 -5.06 25.02
N ARG A 89 9.71 -4.72 25.02
CA ARG A 89 9.03 -4.13 26.18
C ARG A 89 9.07 -5.04 27.40
N ASN A 90 8.81 -6.33 27.20
CA ASN A 90 8.83 -7.32 28.26
C ASN A 90 10.24 -7.49 28.85
N LEU A 91 11.26 -7.56 27.99
CA LEU A 91 12.66 -7.67 28.39
C LEU A 91 13.14 -6.43 29.17
N LEU A 92 12.79 -5.23 28.71
CA LEU A 92 13.19 -3.97 29.34
C LEU A 92 12.29 -3.57 30.52
N LYS A 93 11.16 -4.25 30.72
CA LYS A 93 10.14 -3.95 31.74
C LYS A 93 9.59 -2.52 31.65
N VAL A 94 9.35 -2.06 30.43
CA VAL A 94 8.78 -0.72 30.16
C VAL A 94 7.35 -0.83 29.62
N LYS A 95 6.50 0.13 30.00
CA LYS A 95 5.09 0.14 29.57
C LYS A 95 4.96 0.48 28.09
N GLU A 96 5.69 1.46 27.60
CA GLU A 96 5.70 1.88 26.20
C GLU A 96 7.12 1.81 25.66
N PHE A 97 7.26 1.35 24.42
CA PHE A 97 8.53 1.34 23.70
C PHE A 97 8.25 1.33 22.20
N GLU A 98 9.04 2.10 21.48
CA GLU A 98 9.01 2.14 20.03
C GLU A 98 10.45 2.14 19.49
N PHE A 99 10.68 1.33 18.47
CA PHE A 99 11.90 1.42 17.68
C PHE A 99 11.79 2.58 16.69
N SER A 100 12.91 3.24 16.44
CA SER A 100 13.00 4.31 15.48
C SER A 100 12.85 3.81 14.04
N GLN A 101 11.68 4.07 13.45
CA GLN A 101 11.45 3.76 12.04
C GLN A 101 12.19 4.75 11.14
N SER A 102 12.47 5.98 11.61
CA SER A 102 13.33 6.92 10.89
C SER A 102 14.77 6.43 10.80
N TYR A 103 15.30 5.80 11.86
CA TYR A 103 16.63 5.18 11.84
C TYR A 103 16.75 4.08 10.78
N VAL A 104 15.81 3.13 10.76
CA VAL A 104 15.84 2.04 9.77
C VAL A 104 15.58 2.58 8.36
N MET A 105 14.73 3.59 8.21
CA MET A 105 14.47 4.25 6.93
C MET A 105 15.67 5.00 6.37
N PHE A 106 16.45 5.65 7.22
CA PHE A 106 17.70 6.29 6.81
C PHE A 106 18.63 5.26 6.16
N TRP A 107 18.82 4.12 6.81
CA TRP A 107 19.66 3.05 6.26
C TRP A 107 19.05 2.39 5.03
N ASP A 108 17.73 2.21 4.94
CA ASP A 108 17.07 1.75 3.70
C ASP A 108 17.43 2.65 2.52
N LYS A 109 17.31 3.97 2.68
CA LYS A 109 17.60 4.90 1.58
C LYS A 109 19.06 4.89 1.17
N MET A 110 19.97 4.77 2.14
CA MET A 110 21.41 4.67 1.86
C MET A 110 21.76 3.38 1.09
N GLU A 111 21.31 2.22 1.59
CA GLU A 111 21.59 0.92 0.94
C GLU A 111 20.91 0.82 -0.43
N ARG A 112 19.70 1.35 -0.56
CA ARG A 112 18.95 1.35 -1.81
C ARG A 112 19.58 2.27 -2.85
N ALA A 113 20.06 3.44 -2.47
CA ALA A 113 20.81 4.31 -3.38
C ALA A 113 22.05 3.59 -3.92
N ASN A 114 22.79 2.90 -3.05
CA ASN A 114 23.92 2.08 -3.48
C ASN A 114 23.49 0.95 -4.43
N TYR A 115 22.45 0.19 -4.07
CA TYR A 115 21.93 -0.90 -4.90
C TYR A 115 21.52 -0.43 -6.30
N ILE A 116 20.86 0.73 -6.42
CA ILE A 116 20.47 1.30 -7.71
C ILE A 116 21.70 1.69 -8.54
N LEU A 117 22.73 2.27 -7.93
CA LEU A 117 23.96 2.62 -8.65
C LEU A 117 24.66 1.37 -9.19
N GLU A 118 24.74 0.31 -8.39
CA GLU A 118 25.27 -0.99 -8.86
C GLU A 118 24.42 -1.57 -9.99
N ALA A 119 23.09 -1.54 -9.87
CA ALA A 119 22.19 -2.01 -10.93
C ALA A 119 22.34 -1.21 -12.24
N VAL A 120 22.62 0.09 -12.16
CA VAL A 120 22.92 0.92 -13.34
C VAL A 120 24.25 0.52 -13.97
N ILE A 121 25.28 0.22 -13.17
CA ILE A 121 26.57 -0.28 -13.68
C ILE A 121 26.39 -1.64 -14.36
N GLU A 122 25.63 -2.55 -13.73
CA GLU A 122 25.34 -3.89 -14.27
C GLU A 122 24.52 -3.87 -15.57
N THR A 123 23.79 -2.78 -15.83
CA THR A 123 22.95 -2.62 -17.03
C THR A 123 23.48 -1.56 -18.00
N ALA A 124 24.71 -1.08 -17.80
CA ALA A 124 25.30 0.02 -18.57
C ALA A 124 25.52 -0.29 -20.06
N ASP A 125 25.54 -1.58 -20.45
CA ASP A 125 25.65 -2.05 -21.83
C ASP A 125 24.30 -2.08 -22.57
N ARG A 126 23.19 -1.87 -21.86
CA ARG A 126 21.84 -1.92 -22.43
C ARG A 126 21.38 -0.56 -22.96
N PRO A 127 20.47 -0.55 -23.96
CA PRO A 127 19.81 0.68 -24.40
C PRO A 127 19.05 1.38 -23.26
N ILE A 128 18.98 2.71 -23.30
CA ILE A 128 18.26 3.51 -22.29
C ILE A 128 16.75 3.24 -22.26
N ASP A 129 16.19 2.81 -23.40
CA ASP A 129 14.79 2.41 -23.56
C ASP A 129 14.55 0.92 -23.30
N ASP A 130 15.58 0.18 -22.87
CA ASP A 130 15.41 -1.19 -22.38
C ASP A 130 14.42 -1.20 -21.22
N ARG A 131 13.52 -2.20 -21.22
CA ARG A 131 12.45 -2.30 -20.23
C ARG A 131 12.99 -2.37 -18.79
N VAL A 132 14.15 -3.01 -18.57
CA VAL A 132 14.74 -3.14 -17.23
C VAL A 132 15.34 -1.80 -16.79
N VAL A 133 16.08 -1.13 -17.69
CA VAL A 133 16.67 0.19 -17.41
C VAL A 133 15.56 1.22 -17.13
N ALA A 134 14.53 1.26 -17.97
CA ALA A 134 13.38 2.14 -17.78
C ALA A 134 12.66 1.88 -16.44
N TRP A 135 12.52 0.60 -16.04
CA TRP A 135 11.93 0.24 -14.75
C TRP A 135 12.80 0.68 -13.56
N LEU A 136 14.12 0.44 -13.62
CA LEU A 136 15.06 0.86 -12.57
C LEU A 136 15.01 2.37 -12.32
N LEU A 137 14.89 3.16 -13.39
CA LEU A 137 14.86 4.63 -13.33
C LEU A 137 13.48 5.21 -12.99
N HIS A 138 12.40 4.43 -13.07
CA HIS A 138 11.05 4.92 -12.85
C HIS A 138 10.80 5.36 -11.39
N GLN A 139 11.21 4.55 -10.42
CA GLN A 139 11.06 4.84 -8.99
C GLN A 139 12.20 4.22 -8.16
N PRO A 140 13.45 4.69 -8.31
CA PRO A 140 14.62 4.04 -7.73
C PRO A 140 14.64 4.06 -6.20
N LEU A 141 14.01 5.07 -5.58
CA LEU A 141 14.07 5.32 -4.13
C LEU A 141 12.67 5.28 -3.48
N GLY A 142 11.78 4.40 -3.95
CA GLY A 142 10.48 4.17 -3.29
C GLY A 142 10.60 3.77 -1.81
N ASP A 143 9.58 4.08 -1.02
CA ASP A 143 9.54 3.75 0.42
C ASP A 143 9.21 2.29 0.71
N GLY A 144 8.57 1.62 -0.24
CA GLY A 144 8.15 0.23 -0.10
C GLY A 144 9.35 -0.72 0.02
N GLY A 145 9.15 -1.79 0.77
CA GLY A 145 10.12 -2.85 0.95
C GLY A 145 9.45 -4.16 1.30
N GLN A 146 10.28 -5.19 1.44
CA GLN A 146 9.85 -6.56 1.75
C GLN A 146 10.54 -7.05 3.03
N TRP A 147 10.07 -8.19 3.54
CA TRP A 147 10.59 -8.78 4.78
C TRP A 147 12.11 -9.02 4.75
N ASP A 148 12.64 -9.57 3.66
CA ASP A 148 14.09 -9.85 3.57
C ASP A 148 14.95 -8.58 3.55
N MET A 149 14.43 -7.50 2.98
CA MET A 149 15.07 -6.18 3.05
C MET A 149 15.11 -5.69 4.50
N PHE A 150 14.02 -5.87 5.24
CA PHE A 150 13.93 -5.45 6.65
C PHE A 150 14.91 -6.25 7.50
N VAL A 151 14.94 -7.57 7.32
CA VAL A 151 15.89 -8.45 8.00
C VAL A 151 17.34 -8.06 7.67
N SER A 152 17.64 -7.73 6.41
CA SER A 152 18.98 -7.30 5.99
C SER A 152 19.40 -6.00 6.67
N LEU A 153 18.50 -5.02 6.75
CA LEU A 153 18.74 -3.75 7.45
C LEU A 153 18.95 -3.97 8.95
N VAL A 154 18.10 -4.74 9.61
CA VAL A 154 18.21 -5.01 11.05
C VAL A 154 19.47 -5.82 11.37
N LYS A 155 19.84 -6.80 10.53
CA LYS A 155 21.08 -7.58 10.73
C LYS A 155 22.34 -6.72 10.59
N LYS A 156 22.35 -5.78 9.63
CA LYS A 156 23.53 -4.93 9.34
C LYS A 156 23.63 -3.74 10.28
N HIS A 157 22.51 -3.08 10.58
CA HIS A 157 22.46 -1.78 11.26
C HIS A 157 21.75 -1.81 12.61
N GLY A 158 21.15 -2.94 13.00
CA GLY A 158 20.38 -3.06 14.24
C GLY A 158 19.11 -2.22 14.25
N GLY A 159 18.67 -1.86 15.45
CA GLY A 159 17.57 -0.92 15.69
C GLY A 159 17.94 0.05 16.81
N SER A 160 17.34 1.23 16.80
CA SER A 160 17.53 2.27 17.81
C SER A 160 16.19 2.59 18.49
N PRO A 161 16.13 2.93 19.79
CA PRO A 161 14.92 3.46 20.41
C PRO A 161 14.49 4.80 19.77
N GLN A 162 13.18 5.04 19.67
CA GLN A 162 12.63 6.27 19.08
C GLN A 162 13.02 7.55 19.86
N ASP A 163 13.13 7.46 21.19
CA ASP A 163 13.40 8.58 22.10
C ASP A 163 14.74 9.28 21.85
N ARG A 164 15.62 8.70 21.03
CA ARG A 164 16.92 9.29 20.65
C ARG A 164 16.90 10.11 19.36
N HIS A 165 15.75 10.20 18.69
CA HIS A 165 15.60 10.88 17.38
C HIS A 165 14.31 11.71 17.30
N ALA A 166 14.07 12.57 18.31
CA ALA A 166 13.06 13.62 18.24
C ALA A 166 13.62 14.90 17.61
#